data_AF-A0A8S3AI56-F1
#
_entry.id   AF-A0A8S3AI56-F1
#
_cell.length_a   1.000
_cell.length_b   1.000
_cell.length_c   1.000
_cell.angle_alpha   90.00
_cell.angle_beta   90.00
_cell.angle_gamma   90.00
#
_symmetry.space_group_name_H-M   'P 1'
#
loop_
_entity.id
_entity.type
_entity.pdbx_description
1 polymer ?
#
loop_
_entity_poly.entity_id
_entity_poly.type
_entity_poly.pdbx_seq_one_letter_code
_entity_poly.pdbx_strand_id
1 'polypeptide(L)'
;MNHCAQELKDMNEEIPKDLKNLFRKSFESFDAGIRAFEKINDISNVALLHSNLGRLMRYYAQYYVPLVDGVRQEFSQQERQSYHKAFDYYIRGLKIVENRSELFEIYRTLSWELSNSYFAMAISLQDFAPLSTTSQEDVEKEVIECMTRALKYLDVELHCPTSNRYLLAKYRAGTIHHRLASLLHNAFRTEDSKTRRKHLRSLASLHYEKALKLFSPNDNPLEYLRLLIEEVALADFELQNANDNSSRLKYSQQGLRASFQCQETIGIIDEHRQSSDPDDYNEVFAQEAQRLLSILNGRIQTFLKEIVKILKSTSSRKMMYDDYKEMYSISLRLNDAAATFPHDLFDAIERLKKIYDKNTSD
;
A
#
# COMPACT_ATOMS: atom_id res chain seq x y z
N MET A 1 -37.49 -2.16 -19.48
CA MET A 1 -37.11 -1.42 -18.26
C MET A 1 -36.07 -0.38 -18.64
N ASN A 2 -36.42 0.91 -18.55
CA ASN A 2 -35.57 2.07 -18.85
C ASN A 2 -34.56 2.35 -17.71
N HIS A 3 -33.75 1.36 -17.31
CA HIS A 3 -32.92 1.50 -16.11
C HIS A 3 -31.82 2.58 -16.28
N CYS A 4 -31.08 2.56 -17.38
CA CYS A 4 -30.03 3.54 -17.64
C CYS A 4 -30.56 4.98 -17.85
N ALA A 5 -31.71 5.14 -18.51
CA ALA A 5 -32.26 6.46 -18.81
C ALA A 5 -32.88 7.14 -17.58
N GLN A 6 -33.38 6.36 -16.62
CA GLN A 6 -33.89 6.88 -15.35
C GLN A 6 -32.73 7.32 -14.43
N GLU A 7 -31.61 6.61 -14.45
CA GLU A 7 -30.39 6.93 -13.68
C GLU A 7 -29.74 8.28 -14.05
N LEU A 8 -30.15 8.89 -15.16
CA LEU A 8 -29.71 10.21 -15.67
C LEU A 8 -30.67 11.35 -15.31
N LYS A 9 -31.89 11.08 -14.85
CA LYS A 9 -32.83 12.15 -14.45
C LYS A 9 -32.41 12.86 -13.16
N ASP A 10 -31.60 12.19 -12.33
CA ASP A 10 -31.09 12.72 -11.07
C ASP A 10 -29.72 13.43 -11.23
N MET A 11 -29.34 13.81 -12.46
CA MET A 11 -28.06 14.47 -12.74
C MET A 11 -28.07 15.96 -12.39
N ASN A 12 -27.13 16.39 -11.54
CA ASN A 12 -26.98 17.76 -11.06
C ASN A 12 -26.53 18.77 -12.16
N GLU A 13 -26.59 20.07 -11.86
CA GLU A 13 -26.41 21.20 -12.79
C GLU A 13 -24.94 21.61 -13.08
N GLU A 14 -23.95 21.03 -12.41
CA GLU A 14 -22.54 21.47 -12.47
C GLU A 14 -21.71 20.89 -13.64
N ILE A 15 -22.27 20.00 -14.47
CA ILE A 15 -21.62 19.50 -15.68
C ILE A 15 -21.93 20.40 -16.88
N PRO A 16 -20.94 20.81 -17.71
CA PRO A 16 -21.19 21.44 -19.01
C PRO A 16 -22.26 20.69 -19.76
N LYS A 17 -23.27 21.42 -20.23
CA LYS A 17 -24.46 20.85 -20.88
C LYS A 17 -24.07 19.92 -22.04
N ASP A 18 -23.01 20.26 -22.77
CA ASP A 18 -22.51 19.43 -23.87
C ASP A 18 -21.96 18.09 -23.38
N LEU A 19 -21.19 18.09 -22.29
CA LEU A 19 -20.66 16.87 -21.70
C LEU A 19 -21.77 16.02 -21.07
N LYS A 20 -22.74 16.65 -20.39
CA LYS A 20 -23.96 15.99 -19.89
C LYS A 20 -24.70 15.27 -21.03
N ASN A 21 -24.83 15.94 -22.19
CA ASN A 21 -25.43 15.37 -23.38
C ASN A 21 -24.62 14.22 -23.98
N LEU A 22 -23.28 14.30 -23.97
CA LEU A 22 -22.41 13.20 -24.41
C LEU A 22 -22.60 11.97 -23.53
N PHE A 23 -22.54 12.12 -22.19
CA PHE A 23 -22.81 11.01 -21.28
C PHE A 23 -24.17 10.38 -21.55
N ARG A 24 -25.24 11.19 -21.64
CA ARG A 24 -26.59 10.69 -21.95
C ARG A 24 -26.63 9.88 -23.25
N LYS A 25 -26.06 10.41 -24.35
CA LYS A 25 -26.01 9.71 -25.64
C LYS A 25 -25.21 8.41 -25.55
N SER A 26 -24.10 8.39 -24.81
CA SER A 26 -23.31 7.17 -24.58
C SER A 26 -24.13 6.11 -23.84
N PHE A 27 -24.84 6.48 -22.77
CA PHE A 27 -25.71 5.54 -22.05
C PHE A 27 -26.85 5.00 -22.92
N GLU A 28 -27.55 5.87 -23.66
CA GLU A 28 -28.61 5.47 -24.59
C GLU A 28 -28.09 4.48 -25.65
N SER A 29 -26.88 4.72 -26.16
CA SER A 29 -26.25 3.86 -27.17
C SER A 29 -25.85 2.50 -26.58
N PHE A 30 -25.27 2.47 -25.38
CA PHE A 30 -24.92 1.22 -24.71
C PHE A 30 -26.16 0.40 -24.36
N ASP A 31 -27.22 1.04 -23.85
CA ASP A 31 -28.49 0.42 -23.52
C ASP A 31 -29.21 -0.15 -24.76
N ALA A 32 -29.18 0.57 -25.88
CA ALA A 32 -29.66 0.05 -27.17
C ALA A 32 -28.81 -1.15 -27.66
N GLY A 33 -27.49 -1.06 -27.51
CA GLY A 33 -26.57 -2.15 -27.87
C GLY A 33 -26.82 -3.41 -27.04
N ILE A 34 -27.01 -3.29 -25.73
CA ILE A 34 -27.32 -4.42 -24.84
C ILE A 34 -28.58 -5.13 -25.33
N ARG A 35 -29.68 -4.39 -25.56
CA ARG A 35 -30.93 -4.97 -26.08
C ARG A 35 -30.73 -5.67 -27.42
N ALA A 36 -29.91 -5.11 -28.30
CA ALA A 36 -29.64 -5.70 -29.61
C ALA A 36 -28.88 -7.02 -29.49
N PHE A 37 -27.83 -7.09 -28.66
CA PHE A 37 -27.06 -8.31 -28.45
C PHE A 37 -27.84 -9.37 -27.65
N GLU A 38 -28.65 -8.97 -26.66
CA GLU A 38 -29.56 -9.87 -25.95
C GLU A 38 -30.53 -10.57 -26.92
N LYS A 39 -31.08 -9.85 -27.91
CA LYS A 39 -32.02 -10.40 -28.90
C LYS A 39 -31.42 -11.52 -29.74
N ILE A 40 -30.11 -11.48 -29.98
CA ILE A 40 -29.38 -12.51 -30.74
C ILE A 40 -28.59 -13.47 -29.84
N ASN A 41 -28.80 -13.42 -28.52
CA ASN A 41 -28.10 -14.22 -27.51
C ASN A 41 -26.57 -14.09 -27.52
N ASP A 42 -26.04 -12.93 -27.92
CA ASP A 42 -24.60 -12.65 -27.91
C ASP A 42 -24.16 -12.16 -26.52
N ILE A 43 -24.08 -13.11 -25.60
CA ILE A 43 -23.75 -12.85 -24.19
C ILE A 43 -22.34 -12.24 -24.00
N SER A 44 -21.42 -12.54 -24.91
CA SER A 44 -20.06 -11.98 -24.91
C SER A 44 -20.11 -10.46 -25.06
N ASN A 45 -20.84 -9.99 -26.08
CA ASN A 45 -20.97 -8.56 -26.31
C ASN A 45 -21.83 -7.87 -25.24
N VAL A 46 -22.85 -8.52 -24.68
CA VAL A 46 -23.59 -7.96 -23.53
C VAL A 46 -22.65 -7.73 -22.33
N ALA A 47 -21.80 -8.70 -22.00
CA ALA A 47 -20.84 -8.58 -20.90
C ALA A 47 -19.80 -7.46 -21.16
N LEU A 48 -19.32 -7.33 -22.40
CA LEU A 48 -18.40 -6.25 -22.78
C LEU A 48 -19.05 -4.86 -22.73
N LEU A 49 -20.33 -4.73 -23.10
CA LEU A 49 -21.06 -3.47 -22.95
C LEU A 49 -21.26 -3.08 -21.49
N HIS A 50 -21.47 -4.05 -20.59
CA HIS A 50 -21.44 -3.80 -19.14
C HIS A 50 -20.06 -3.32 -18.66
N SER A 51 -18.97 -3.88 -19.18
CA SER A 51 -17.61 -3.37 -18.91
C SER A 51 -17.46 -1.90 -19.33
N ASN A 52 -17.96 -1.56 -20.52
CA ASN A 52 -17.91 -0.20 -21.05
C ASN A 52 -18.76 0.78 -20.25
N LEU A 53 -19.94 0.38 -19.79
CA LEU A 53 -20.77 1.18 -18.87
C LEU A 53 -20.06 1.43 -17.54
N GLY A 54 -19.39 0.42 -16.99
CA GLY A 54 -18.56 0.59 -15.79
C GLY A 54 -17.44 1.61 -16.02
N ARG A 55 -16.76 1.56 -17.16
CA ARG A 55 -15.71 2.52 -17.51
C ARG A 55 -16.27 3.93 -17.71
N LEU A 56 -17.43 4.07 -18.35
CA LEU A 56 -18.11 5.34 -18.51
C LEU A 56 -18.44 5.98 -17.15
N MET A 57 -18.92 5.19 -16.19
CA MET A 57 -19.18 5.67 -14.83
C MET A 57 -17.92 6.13 -14.09
N ARG A 58 -16.75 5.53 -14.36
CA ARG A 58 -15.48 6.01 -13.80
C ARG A 58 -15.05 7.35 -14.39
N TYR A 59 -15.20 7.55 -15.70
CA TYR A 59 -14.99 8.87 -16.31
C TYR A 59 -15.97 9.90 -15.77
N TYR A 60 -17.20 9.48 -15.51
CA TYR A 60 -18.20 10.32 -14.86
C TYR A 60 -17.77 10.72 -13.44
N ALA A 61 -17.20 9.80 -12.66
CA ALA A 61 -16.65 10.11 -11.33
C ALA A 61 -15.57 11.19 -11.40
N GLN A 62 -14.65 11.12 -12.36
CA GLN A 62 -13.56 12.10 -12.53
C GLN A 62 -14.07 13.53 -12.75
N TYR A 63 -15.25 13.68 -13.35
CA TYR A 63 -15.85 14.99 -13.55
C TYR A 63 -16.30 15.65 -12.23
N TYR A 64 -16.67 14.84 -11.23
CA TYR A 64 -17.09 15.33 -9.93
C TYR A 64 -15.96 15.53 -8.93
N VAL A 65 -14.70 15.36 -9.35
CA VAL A 65 -13.56 15.67 -8.50
C VAL A 65 -13.61 17.17 -8.17
N PRO A 66 -13.84 17.55 -6.91
CA PRO A 66 -13.94 18.96 -6.55
C PRO A 66 -12.56 19.61 -6.61
N LEU A 67 -12.45 20.73 -7.32
CA LEU A 67 -11.23 21.51 -7.47
C LEU A 67 -11.45 22.93 -6.95
N VAL A 68 -10.56 23.40 -6.07
CA VAL A 68 -10.47 24.81 -5.65
C VAL A 68 -9.07 25.29 -6.03
N ASP A 69 -8.99 26.32 -6.87
CA ASP A 69 -7.73 26.83 -7.43
C ASP A 69 -6.83 25.76 -8.07
N GLY A 70 -7.46 24.75 -8.71
CA GLY A 70 -6.77 23.62 -9.34
C GLY A 70 -6.31 22.53 -8.37
N VAL A 71 -6.57 22.67 -7.07
CA VAL A 71 -6.23 21.69 -6.04
C VAL A 71 -7.45 20.82 -5.73
N ARG A 72 -7.25 19.50 -5.77
CA ARG A 72 -8.28 18.52 -5.40
C ARG A 72 -8.68 18.65 -3.94
N GLN A 73 -9.99 18.71 -3.71
CA GLN A 73 -10.60 18.72 -2.39
C GLN A 73 -11.02 17.31 -1.95
N GLU A 74 -11.72 17.24 -0.82
CA GLU A 74 -12.27 15.99 -0.28
C GLU A 74 -13.10 15.21 -1.32
N PHE A 75 -13.00 13.89 -1.24
CA PHE A 75 -13.73 12.94 -2.08
C PHE A 75 -15.24 13.14 -1.96
N SER A 76 -15.87 13.49 -3.08
CA SER A 76 -17.27 13.89 -3.09
C SER A 76 -18.24 12.69 -3.02
N GLN A 77 -19.46 12.95 -2.56
CA GLN A 77 -20.54 11.95 -2.60
C GLN A 77 -20.88 11.54 -4.05
N GLN A 78 -20.71 12.44 -5.01
CA GLN A 78 -20.97 12.20 -6.43
C GLN A 78 -19.91 11.30 -7.06
N GLU A 79 -18.63 11.47 -6.71
CA GLU A 79 -17.58 10.49 -7.05
C GLU A 79 -17.93 9.11 -6.48
N ARG A 80 -18.28 9.04 -5.18
CA ARG A 80 -18.67 7.78 -4.50
C ARG A 80 -19.80 7.07 -5.24
N GLN A 81 -20.91 7.77 -5.51
CA GLN A 81 -22.06 7.21 -6.23
C GLN A 81 -21.67 6.72 -7.63
N SER A 82 -20.79 7.44 -8.32
CA SER A 82 -20.33 7.08 -9.66
C SER A 82 -19.49 5.80 -9.66
N TYR A 83 -18.59 5.65 -8.68
CA TYR A 83 -17.84 4.41 -8.49
C TYR A 83 -18.74 3.22 -8.15
N HIS A 84 -19.74 3.38 -7.27
CA HIS A 84 -20.67 2.30 -6.95
C HIS A 84 -21.46 1.83 -8.18
N LYS A 85 -21.97 2.75 -9.00
CA LYS A 85 -22.60 2.39 -10.28
C LYS A 85 -21.62 1.69 -11.22
N ALA A 86 -20.35 2.11 -11.24
CA ALA A 86 -19.33 1.40 -12.02
C ALA A 86 -19.18 -0.05 -11.56
N PHE A 87 -19.09 -0.27 -10.23
CA PHE A 87 -19.02 -1.63 -9.65
C PHE A 87 -20.22 -2.48 -10.05
N ASP A 88 -21.42 -1.92 -9.99
CA ASP A 88 -22.66 -2.62 -10.36
C ASP A 88 -22.63 -3.09 -11.82
N TYR A 89 -22.18 -2.23 -12.74
CA TYR A 89 -22.06 -2.62 -14.15
C TYR A 89 -21.04 -3.74 -14.36
N TYR A 90 -19.84 -3.64 -13.77
CA TYR A 90 -18.85 -4.71 -13.85
C TYR A 90 -19.35 -6.03 -13.25
N ILE A 91 -20.03 -5.98 -12.10
CA ILE A 91 -20.62 -7.15 -11.44
C ILE A 91 -21.71 -7.79 -12.32
N ARG A 92 -22.55 -6.98 -12.98
CA ARG A 92 -23.54 -7.51 -13.96
C ARG A 92 -22.84 -8.23 -15.10
N GLY A 93 -21.79 -7.65 -15.67
CA GLY A 93 -20.97 -8.31 -16.68
C GLY A 93 -20.39 -9.64 -16.19
N LEU A 94 -19.82 -9.67 -14.98
CA LEU A 94 -19.24 -10.88 -14.39
C LEU A 94 -20.28 -12.00 -14.23
N LYS A 95 -21.48 -11.67 -13.76
CA LYS A 95 -22.58 -12.64 -13.60
C LYS A 95 -23.04 -13.28 -14.91
N ILE A 96 -22.85 -12.61 -16.05
CA ILE A 96 -23.21 -13.17 -17.36
C ILE A 96 -22.21 -14.25 -17.77
N VAL A 97 -20.93 -14.04 -17.47
CA VAL A 97 -19.82 -14.88 -17.90
C VAL A 97 -19.30 -15.84 -16.81
N GLU A 98 -19.80 -15.74 -15.58
CA GLU A 98 -19.40 -16.62 -14.49
C GLU A 98 -19.71 -18.09 -14.84
N ASN A 99 -18.79 -18.99 -14.49
CA ASN A 99 -18.88 -20.43 -14.77
C ASN A 99 -18.86 -20.81 -16.26
N ARG A 100 -18.51 -19.88 -17.17
CA ARG A 100 -18.36 -20.13 -18.62
C ARG A 100 -16.89 -20.12 -19.00
N SER A 101 -16.29 -21.30 -19.11
CA SER A 101 -14.85 -21.43 -19.40
C SER A 101 -14.47 -20.84 -20.76
N GLU A 102 -15.37 -20.90 -21.74
CA GLU A 102 -15.21 -20.33 -23.07
C GLU A 102 -15.15 -18.79 -23.07
N LEU A 103 -15.67 -18.14 -22.02
CA LEU A 103 -15.66 -16.69 -21.85
C LEU A 103 -14.67 -16.20 -20.78
N PHE A 104 -13.71 -17.06 -20.40
CA PHE A 104 -12.78 -16.75 -19.32
C PHE A 104 -11.97 -15.46 -19.55
N GLU A 105 -11.58 -15.16 -20.79
CA GLU A 105 -10.86 -13.90 -21.10
C GLU A 105 -11.72 -12.64 -20.86
N ILE A 106 -13.03 -12.74 -21.07
CA ILE A 106 -13.98 -11.67 -20.73
C ILE A 106 -14.10 -11.55 -19.22
N TYR A 107 -14.23 -12.68 -18.50
CA TYR A 107 -14.24 -12.71 -17.04
C TYR A 107 -12.98 -12.09 -16.43
N ARG A 108 -11.80 -12.42 -16.97
CA ARG A 108 -10.51 -11.82 -16.57
C ARG A 108 -10.49 -10.32 -16.78
N THR A 109 -10.95 -9.86 -17.94
CA THR A 109 -10.99 -8.42 -18.25
C THR A 109 -11.95 -7.66 -17.33
N LEU A 110 -13.14 -8.19 -17.06
CA LEU A 110 -14.08 -7.60 -16.12
C LEU A 110 -13.53 -7.60 -14.68
N SER A 111 -12.88 -8.68 -14.25
CA SER A 111 -12.25 -8.77 -12.92
C SER A 111 -11.14 -7.73 -12.77
N TRP A 112 -10.30 -7.58 -13.80
CA TRP A 112 -9.27 -6.55 -13.84
C TRP A 112 -9.84 -5.13 -13.73
N GLU A 113 -10.85 -4.79 -14.53
CA GLU A 113 -11.47 -3.46 -14.50
C GLU A 113 -12.19 -3.18 -13.19
N LEU A 114 -12.88 -4.18 -12.61
CA LEU A 114 -13.52 -4.05 -11.31
C LEU A 114 -12.48 -3.86 -10.19
N SER A 115 -11.39 -4.62 -10.20
CA SER A 115 -10.28 -4.45 -9.28
C SER A 115 -9.69 -3.03 -9.36
N ASN A 116 -9.44 -2.53 -10.57
CA ASN A 116 -8.96 -1.17 -10.81
C ASN A 116 -9.89 -0.11 -10.25
N SER A 117 -11.20 -0.35 -10.37
CA SER A 117 -12.22 0.59 -9.92
C SER A 117 -12.25 0.68 -8.40
N TYR A 118 -12.25 -0.46 -7.72
CA TYR A 118 -12.17 -0.52 -6.25
C TYR A 118 -10.88 0.11 -5.74
N PHE A 119 -9.76 -0.19 -6.38
CA PHE A 119 -8.48 0.40 -6.03
C PHE A 119 -8.50 1.92 -6.19
N ALA A 120 -8.95 2.44 -7.34
CA ALA A 120 -9.00 3.89 -7.59
C ALA A 120 -9.89 4.65 -6.59
N MET A 121 -11.03 4.06 -6.21
CA MET A 121 -11.90 4.64 -5.17
C MET A 121 -11.21 4.61 -3.80
N ALA A 122 -10.57 3.49 -3.42
CA ALA A 122 -9.85 3.38 -2.16
C ALA A 122 -8.71 4.41 -2.03
N ILE A 123 -7.94 4.62 -3.11
CA ILE A 123 -6.89 5.65 -3.16
C ILE A 123 -7.50 7.03 -2.99
N SER A 124 -8.60 7.33 -3.68
CA SER A 124 -9.29 8.62 -3.56
C SER A 124 -9.82 8.87 -2.15
N LEU A 125 -10.43 7.87 -1.51
CA LEU A 125 -10.91 7.94 -0.13
C LEU A 125 -9.77 8.13 0.87
N GLN A 126 -8.60 7.51 0.64
CA GLN A 126 -7.47 7.60 1.55
C GLN A 126 -6.71 8.93 1.40
N ASP A 127 -6.47 9.37 0.16
CA ASP A 127 -5.64 10.54 -0.12
C ASP A 127 -6.46 11.86 -0.04
N PHE A 128 -7.79 11.78 -0.18
CA PHE A 128 -8.72 12.91 -0.14
C PHE A 128 -9.92 12.60 0.76
N ALA A 129 -9.67 12.09 1.96
CA ALA A 129 -10.73 11.65 2.88
C ALA A 129 -11.80 12.73 3.16
N PRO A 130 -13.10 12.40 3.09
CA PRO A 130 -14.19 13.34 3.33
C PRO A 130 -14.45 13.57 4.83
N LEU A 131 -13.42 14.03 5.55
CA LEU A 131 -13.44 14.19 7.01
C LEU A 131 -14.36 15.33 7.48
N SER A 132 -14.77 16.22 6.58
CA SER A 132 -15.80 17.23 6.88
C SER A 132 -17.20 16.64 7.09
N THR A 133 -17.48 15.46 6.53
CA THR A 133 -18.82 14.85 6.53
C THR A 133 -18.86 13.42 7.06
N THR A 134 -17.72 12.74 7.10
CA THR A 134 -17.60 11.32 7.47
C THR A 134 -16.54 11.16 8.56
N SER A 135 -16.80 10.31 9.55
CA SER A 135 -15.81 10.01 10.59
C SER A 135 -14.57 9.32 10.00
N GLN A 136 -13.41 9.52 10.61
CA GLN A 136 -12.18 8.84 10.18
C GLN A 136 -12.36 7.30 10.21
N GLU A 137 -13.00 6.75 11.23
CA GLU A 137 -13.22 5.30 11.35
C GLU A 137 -14.08 4.75 10.20
N ASP A 138 -15.11 5.49 9.78
CA ASP A 138 -15.98 5.06 8.68
C ASP A 138 -15.27 5.16 7.32
N VAL A 139 -14.44 6.20 7.11
CA VAL A 139 -13.57 6.28 5.93
C VAL A 139 -12.60 5.11 5.90
N GLU A 140 -11.94 4.81 7.02
CA GLU A 140 -10.99 3.69 7.12
C GLU A 140 -11.65 2.34 6.82
N LYS A 141 -12.87 2.10 7.33
CA LYS A 141 -13.66 0.90 7.01
C LYS A 141 -13.95 0.78 5.52
N GLU A 142 -14.37 1.86 4.87
CA GLU A 142 -14.68 1.88 3.44
C GLU A 142 -13.43 1.65 2.58
N VAL A 143 -12.30 2.24 2.96
CA VAL A 143 -10.99 2.00 2.31
C VAL A 143 -10.61 0.52 2.42
N ILE A 144 -10.73 -0.08 3.61
CA ILE A 144 -10.41 -1.51 3.83
C ILE A 144 -11.33 -2.41 2.99
N GLU A 145 -12.63 -2.12 2.93
CA GLU A 145 -13.58 -2.87 2.11
C GLU A 145 -13.21 -2.79 0.63
N CYS A 146 -12.95 -1.59 0.11
CA CYS A 146 -12.58 -1.38 -1.28
C CYS A 146 -11.25 -2.08 -1.62
N MET A 147 -10.23 -1.95 -0.77
CA MET A 147 -8.94 -2.64 -0.97
C MET A 147 -9.06 -4.16 -0.92
N THR A 148 -9.89 -4.70 -0.01
CA THR A 148 -10.14 -6.14 0.08
C THR A 148 -10.85 -6.67 -1.17
N ARG A 149 -11.84 -5.93 -1.68
CA ARG A 149 -12.51 -6.26 -2.95
C ARG A 149 -11.57 -6.12 -4.14
N ALA A 150 -10.71 -5.10 -4.17
CA ALA A 150 -9.71 -4.96 -5.21
C ALA A 150 -8.79 -6.19 -5.28
N LEU A 151 -8.27 -6.66 -4.15
CA LEU A 151 -7.45 -7.88 -4.06
C LEU A 151 -8.21 -9.12 -4.55
N LYS A 152 -9.48 -9.29 -4.14
CA LYS A 152 -10.32 -10.43 -4.56
C LYS A 152 -10.39 -10.57 -6.08
N TYR A 153 -10.61 -9.48 -6.80
CA TYR A 153 -10.71 -9.53 -8.26
C TYR A 153 -9.35 -9.49 -8.96
N LEU A 154 -8.31 -8.97 -8.29
CA LEU A 154 -6.94 -8.99 -8.79
C LEU A 154 -6.33 -10.39 -8.77
N ASP A 155 -6.78 -11.23 -7.83
CA ASP A 155 -6.34 -12.60 -7.64
C ASP A 155 -6.42 -13.45 -8.93
N VAL A 156 -7.39 -13.15 -9.79
CA VAL A 156 -7.55 -13.77 -11.11
C VAL A 156 -6.31 -13.59 -11.99
N GLU A 157 -5.70 -12.40 -11.99
CA GLU A 157 -4.48 -12.13 -12.75
C GLU A 157 -3.23 -12.65 -12.02
N LEU A 158 -3.22 -12.67 -10.69
CA LEU A 158 -2.12 -13.21 -9.89
C LEU A 158 -1.94 -14.73 -10.09
N HIS A 159 -3.02 -15.45 -10.40
CA HIS A 159 -2.99 -16.86 -10.75
C HIS A 159 -2.65 -17.14 -12.23
N CYS A 160 -2.33 -16.11 -13.02
CA CYS A 160 -1.98 -16.24 -14.43
C CYS A 160 -0.59 -15.63 -14.73
N PRO A 161 0.52 -16.32 -14.38
CA PRO A 161 1.87 -15.78 -14.56
C PRO A 161 2.25 -15.46 -16.02
N THR A 162 1.57 -16.07 -17.00
CA THR A 162 1.77 -15.82 -18.43
C THR A 162 1.00 -14.59 -18.94
N SER A 163 0.15 -13.99 -18.10
CA SER A 163 -0.59 -12.77 -18.42
C SER A 163 0.35 -11.59 -18.62
N ASN A 164 0.12 -10.79 -19.67
CA ASN A 164 0.80 -9.50 -19.83
C ASN A 164 0.47 -8.49 -18.72
N ARG A 165 -0.58 -8.74 -17.91
CA ARG A 165 -0.94 -7.93 -16.74
C ARG A 165 -0.35 -8.45 -15.44
N TYR A 166 0.32 -9.61 -15.43
CA TYR A 166 0.77 -10.27 -14.20
C TYR A 166 1.68 -9.37 -13.35
N LEU A 167 2.70 -8.75 -13.96
CA LEU A 167 3.62 -7.87 -13.23
C LEU A 167 2.91 -6.64 -12.64
N LEU A 168 2.01 -6.03 -13.41
CA LEU A 168 1.21 -4.90 -12.95
C LEU A 168 0.21 -5.33 -11.84
N ALA A 169 -0.35 -6.53 -11.93
CA ALA A 169 -1.20 -7.11 -10.89
C ALA A 169 -0.41 -7.34 -9.60
N LYS A 170 0.79 -7.92 -9.70
CA LYS A 170 1.70 -8.16 -8.58
C LYS A 170 2.07 -6.84 -7.89
N TYR A 171 2.47 -5.84 -8.66
CA TYR A 171 2.79 -4.50 -8.15
C TYR A 171 1.59 -3.88 -7.42
N ARG A 172 0.41 -3.85 -8.06
CA ARG A 172 -0.80 -3.29 -7.44
C ARG A 172 -1.22 -4.02 -6.16
N ALA A 173 -1.11 -5.35 -6.13
CA ALA A 173 -1.39 -6.14 -4.93
C ALA A 173 -0.42 -5.77 -3.79
N GLY A 174 0.87 -5.57 -4.11
CA GLY A 174 1.88 -5.06 -3.18
C GLY A 174 1.48 -3.71 -2.61
N THR A 175 1.13 -2.75 -3.47
CA THR A 175 0.71 -1.41 -3.06
C THR A 175 -0.55 -1.43 -2.19
N ILE A 176 -1.54 -2.27 -2.52
CA ILE A 176 -2.74 -2.43 -1.68
C ILE A 176 -2.36 -2.94 -0.29
N HIS A 177 -1.50 -3.96 -0.22
CA HIS A 177 -1.04 -4.48 1.07
C HIS A 177 -0.23 -3.46 1.86
N HIS A 178 0.66 -2.70 1.22
CA HIS A 178 1.37 -1.60 1.87
C HIS A 178 0.39 -0.59 2.47
N ARG A 179 -0.55 -0.08 1.67
CA ARG A 179 -1.52 0.93 2.13
C ARG A 179 -2.42 0.42 3.26
N LEU A 180 -2.86 -0.84 3.21
CA LEU A 180 -3.58 -1.47 4.32
C LEU A 180 -2.70 -1.55 5.59
N ALA A 181 -1.44 -1.95 5.43
CA ALA A 181 -0.49 -2.04 6.54
C ALA A 181 -0.27 -0.68 7.22
N SER A 182 -0.04 0.38 6.45
CA SER A 182 0.17 1.72 6.98
C SER A 182 -1.10 2.29 7.62
N LEU A 183 -2.29 2.03 7.06
CA LEU A 183 -3.57 2.41 7.67
C LEU A 183 -3.76 1.73 9.03
N LEU A 184 -3.56 0.42 9.09
CA LEU A 184 -3.68 -0.36 10.32
C LEU A 184 -2.60 -0.01 11.35
N HIS A 185 -1.40 0.34 10.89
CA HIS A 185 -0.32 0.86 11.73
C HIS A 185 -0.74 2.21 12.35
N ASN A 186 -1.31 3.13 11.57
CA ASN A 186 -1.82 4.39 12.11
C ASN A 186 -2.90 4.16 13.18
N ALA A 187 -3.90 3.32 12.88
CA ALA A 187 -4.94 2.96 13.84
C ALA A 187 -4.36 2.29 15.10
N PHE A 188 -3.34 1.43 14.95
CA PHE A 188 -2.62 0.83 16.07
C PHE A 188 -1.98 1.88 17.00
N ARG A 189 -1.46 2.98 16.45
CA ARG A 189 -0.80 4.04 17.23
C ARG A 189 -1.78 4.90 18.03
N THR A 190 -3.03 4.98 17.59
CA THR A 190 -4.08 5.81 18.22
C THR A 190 -5.10 5.01 19.02
N GLU A 191 -5.07 3.67 18.96
CA GLU A 191 -6.04 2.80 19.63
C GLU A 191 -5.80 2.68 21.14
N ASP A 192 -6.78 2.99 21.97
CA ASP A 192 -6.69 2.89 23.44
C ASP A 192 -6.88 1.46 23.98
N SER A 193 -7.71 0.64 23.31
CA SER A 193 -8.00 -0.72 23.76
C SER A 193 -6.81 -1.66 23.52
N LYS A 194 -6.21 -2.19 24.60
CA LYS A 194 -5.07 -3.13 24.50
C LYS A 194 -5.35 -4.34 23.60
N THR A 195 -6.55 -4.91 23.68
CA THR A 195 -6.94 -6.08 22.87
C THR A 195 -7.04 -5.72 21.40
N ARG A 196 -7.69 -4.59 21.09
CA ARG A 196 -7.84 -4.11 19.71
C ARG A 196 -6.49 -3.69 19.13
N ARG A 197 -5.66 -3.02 19.93
CA ARG A 197 -4.30 -2.61 19.59
C ARG A 197 -3.44 -3.82 19.19
N LYS A 198 -3.47 -4.91 19.96
CA LYS A 198 -2.77 -6.16 19.62
C LYS A 198 -3.26 -6.76 18.30
N HIS A 199 -4.56 -6.72 18.05
CA HIS A 199 -5.14 -7.20 16.80
C HIS A 199 -4.72 -6.35 15.59
N LEU A 200 -4.80 -5.02 15.69
CA LEU A 200 -4.36 -4.08 14.66
C LEU A 200 -2.87 -4.25 14.36
N ARG A 201 -2.04 -4.40 15.38
CA ARG A 201 -0.60 -4.71 15.27
C ARG A 201 -0.34 -5.98 14.47
N SER A 202 -1.11 -7.04 14.72
CA SER A 202 -0.98 -8.31 14.01
C SER A 202 -1.41 -8.19 12.55
N LEU A 203 -2.51 -7.47 12.27
CA LEU A 203 -2.98 -7.25 10.91
C LEU A 203 -2.01 -6.37 10.10
N ALA A 204 -1.46 -5.32 10.71
CA ALA A 204 -0.46 -4.46 10.06
C ALA A 204 0.76 -5.28 9.62
N SER A 205 1.36 -6.09 10.52
CA SER A 205 2.49 -6.95 10.14
C SER A 205 2.13 -7.99 9.08
N LEU A 206 0.94 -8.59 9.14
CA LEU A 206 0.51 -9.53 8.10
C LEU A 206 0.49 -8.86 6.71
N HIS A 207 0.04 -7.61 6.65
CA HIS A 207 0.00 -6.86 5.39
C HIS A 207 1.38 -6.38 4.94
N TYR A 208 2.27 -5.96 5.85
CA TYR A 208 3.68 -5.70 5.52
C TYR A 208 4.36 -6.94 4.94
N GLU A 209 4.21 -8.10 5.58
CA GLU A 209 4.78 -9.36 5.11
C GLU A 209 4.28 -9.73 3.70
N LYS A 210 2.98 -9.55 3.45
CA LYS A 210 2.41 -9.78 2.12
C LYS A 210 2.93 -8.80 1.08
N ALA A 211 3.10 -7.52 1.43
CA ALA A 211 3.69 -6.52 0.54
C ALA A 211 5.15 -6.87 0.20
N LEU A 212 5.96 -7.23 1.20
CA LEU A 212 7.37 -7.62 1.02
C LEU A 212 7.55 -8.88 0.16
N LYS A 213 6.57 -9.80 0.12
CA LYS A 213 6.57 -10.97 -0.79
C LYS A 213 6.23 -10.62 -2.23
N LEU A 214 5.49 -9.53 -2.45
CA LEU A 214 5.04 -9.10 -3.78
C LEU A 214 6.03 -8.13 -4.42
N PHE A 215 6.61 -7.24 -3.63
CA PHE A 215 7.68 -6.37 -4.06
C PHE A 215 9.02 -7.09 -4.12
N SER A 216 9.93 -6.52 -4.91
CA SER A 216 11.32 -6.94 -5.02
C SER A 216 12.20 -5.75 -4.70
N PRO A 217 13.26 -5.90 -3.89
CA PRO A 217 14.19 -4.82 -3.62
C PRO A 217 14.94 -4.38 -4.90
N ASN A 218 15.02 -5.23 -5.93
CA ASN A 218 15.62 -4.87 -7.22
C ASN A 218 14.72 -4.01 -8.12
N ASP A 219 13.39 -4.12 -7.96
CA ASP A 219 12.46 -3.38 -8.83
C ASP A 219 12.27 -1.94 -8.34
N ASN A 220 12.11 -1.75 -7.02
CA ASN A 220 11.88 -0.45 -6.39
C ASN A 220 12.52 -0.43 -4.98
N PRO A 221 13.86 -0.28 -4.88
CA PRO A 221 14.58 -0.42 -3.61
C PRO A 221 14.11 0.56 -2.53
N LEU A 222 13.74 1.80 -2.89
CA LEU A 222 13.26 2.79 -1.91
C LEU A 222 11.88 2.46 -1.35
N GLU A 223 10.97 1.93 -2.18
CA GLU A 223 9.64 1.47 -1.73
C GLU A 223 9.78 0.24 -0.82
N TYR A 224 10.66 -0.69 -1.19
CA TYR A 224 10.97 -1.87 -0.38
C TYR A 224 11.61 -1.49 0.96
N LEU A 225 12.59 -0.59 0.96
CA LEU A 225 13.23 -0.10 2.19
C LEU A 225 12.22 0.61 3.10
N ARG A 226 11.31 1.40 2.53
CA ARG A 226 10.26 2.09 3.29
C ARG A 226 9.36 1.09 4.05
N LEU A 227 8.96 0.01 3.40
CA LEU A 227 8.18 -1.07 4.05
C LEU A 227 8.93 -1.66 5.25
N LEU A 228 10.21 -1.98 5.09
CA LEU A 228 11.02 -2.52 6.17
C LEU A 228 11.17 -1.52 7.33
N ILE A 229 11.39 -0.24 7.03
CA ILE A 229 11.48 0.83 8.05
C ILE A 229 10.13 1.00 8.78
N GLU A 230 9.00 0.84 8.10
CA GLU A 230 7.68 0.87 8.74
C GLU A 230 7.48 -0.31 9.72
N GLU A 231 8.02 -1.50 9.42
CA GLU A 231 8.07 -2.61 10.38
C GLU A 231 8.99 -2.32 11.58
N VAL A 232 10.13 -1.66 11.36
CA VAL A 232 11.02 -1.18 12.43
C VAL A 232 10.26 -0.17 13.33
N ALA A 233 9.48 0.71 12.74
CA ALA A 233 8.69 1.71 13.47
C ALA A 233 7.58 1.08 14.34
N LEU A 234 7.04 -0.08 13.98
CA LEU A 234 6.11 -0.82 14.85
C LEU A 234 6.78 -1.21 16.18
N ALA A 235 8.01 -1.74 16.12
CA ALA A 235 8.77 -2.11 17.32
C ALA A 235 9.16 -0.88 18.15
N ASP A 236 9.50 0.24 17.50
CA ASP A 236 9.80 1.50 18.18
C ASP A 236 8.58 2.05 18.95
N PHE A 237 7.38 1.99 18.36
CA PHE A 237 6.18 2.39 19.06
C PHE A 237 5.88 1.51 20.27
N GLU A 238 6.05 0.19 20.15
CA GLU A 238 5.89 -0.72 21.30
C GLU A 238 6.91 -0.43 22.40
N LEU A 239 8.16 -0.12 22.03
CA LEU A 239 9.21 0.30 22.96
C LEU A 239 8.82 1.57 23.74
N GLN A 240 8.28 2.59 23.05
CA GLN A 240 7.85 3.84 23.69
C GLN A 240 6.69 3.64 24.68
N ASN A 241 5.88 2.60 24.49
CA ASN A 241 4.74 2.28 25.34
C ASN A 241 5.06 1.21 26.42
N ALA A 242 6.29 0.73 26.49
CA ALA A 242 6.69 -0.31 27.43
C ALA A 242 7.01 0.27 28.81
N ASN A 243 6.38 -0.28 29.85
CA ASN A 243 6.46 0.22 31.23
C ASN A 243 7.52 -0.47 32.09
N ASP A 244 8.14 -1.54 31.60
CA ASP A 244 9.10 -2.35 32.35
C ASP A 244 10.34 -2.70 31.50
N ASN A 245 11.46 -2.97 32.16
CA ASN A 245 12.73 -3.24 31.48
C ASN A 245 12.71 -4.53 30.64
N SER A 246 11.89 -5.53 30.99
CA SER A 246 11.80 -6.77 30.22
C SER A 246 11.15 -6.50 28.86
N SER A 247 10.01 -5.81 28.86
CA SER A 247 9.32 -5.38 27.64
C SER A 247 10.18 -4.44 26.80
N ARG A 248 10.82 -3.44 27.41
CA ARG A 248 11.72 -2.50 26.70
C ARG A 248 12.90 -3.22 26.04
N LEU A 249 13.52 -4.18 26.72
CA LEU A 249 14.58 -5.01 26.17
C LEU A 249 14.08 -5.84 24.98
N LYS A 250 12.94 -6.52 25.14
CA LYS A 250 12.32 -7.33 24.09
C LYS A 250 12.04 -6.51 22.82
N TYR A 251 11.38 -5.37 22.95
CA TYR A 251 11.02 -4.54 21.81
C TYR A 251 12.25 -3.90 21.15
N SER A 252 13.28 -3.54 21.93
CA SER A 252 14.54 -3.06 21.36
C SER A 252 15.26 -4.14 20.55
N GLN A 253 15.28 -5.38 21.07
CA GLN A 253 15.85 -6.52 20.33
C GLN A 253 15.05 -6.86 19.07
N GLN A 254 13.72 -6.77 19.14
CA GLN A 254 12.85 -6.95 17.97
C GLN A 254 13.10 -5.87 16.91
N GLY A 255 13.21 -4.61 17.32
CA GLY A 255 13.50 -3.49 16.42
C GLY A 255 14.87 -3.62 15.73
N LEU A 256 15.88 -4.11 16.45
CA LEU A 256 17.19 -4.43 15.85
C LEU A 256 17.11 -5.55 14.81
N ARG A 257 16.42 -6.65 15.13
CA ARG A 257 16.24 -7.76 14.17
C ARG A 257 15.55 -7.27 12.89
N ALA A 258 14.48 -6.48 13.02
CA ALA A 258 13.81 -5.87 11.88
C ALA A 258 14.74 -4.93 11.09
N SER A 259 15.58 -4.15 11.78
CA SER A 259 16.54 -3.25 11.12
C SER A 259 17.57 -4.03 10.28
N PHE A 260 17.98 -5.21 10.73
CA PHE A 260 18.90 -6.06 9.98
C PHE A 260 18.30 -6.66 8.71
N GLN A 261 16.97 -6.72 8.58
CA GLN A 261 16.31 -7.13 7.34
C GLN A 261 16.50 -6.10 6.22
N CYS A 262 16.86 -4.85 6.54
CA CYS A 262 17.15 -3.81 5.56
C CYS A 262 18.49 -4.00 4.83
N GLN A 263 19.37 -4.87 5.32
CA GLN A 263 20.75 -4.98 4.85
C GLN A 263 20.85 -5.20 3.33
N GLU A 264 20.08 -6.15 2.78
CA GLU A 264 20.08 -6.46 1.34
C GLU A 264 19.72 -5.24 0.50
N THR A 265 18.64 -4.54 0.87
CA THR A 265 18.16 -3.36 0.16
C THR A 265 19.15 -2.19 0.24
N ILE A 266 19.86 -2.04 1.37
CA ILE A 266 20.91 -1.02 1.50
C ILE A 266 22.08 -1.33 0.55
N GLY A 267 22.44 -2.61 0.41
CA GLY A 267 23.44 -3.05 -0.56
C GLY A 267 23.06 -2.67 -2.00
N ILE A 268 21.81 -2.95 -2.40
CA ILE A 268 21.28 -2.58 -3.73
C ILE A 268 21.31 -1.05 -3.94
N ILE A 269 20.98 -0.26 -2.91
CA ILE A 269 21.06 1.20 -2.99
C ILE A 269 22.51 1.68 -3.16
N ASP A 270 23.48 1.05 -2.50
CA ASP A 270 24.90 1.36 -2.71
C ASP A 270 25.39 0.93 -4.10
N GLU A 271 24.91 -0.19 -4.63
CA GLU A 271 25.17 -0.61 -6.01
C GLU A 271 24.64 0.41 -7.02
N HIS A 272 23.40 0.88 -6.85
CA HIS A 272 22.82 1.95 -7.69
C HIS A 272 23.66 3.23 -7.62
N ARG A 273 24.13 3.61 -6.42
CA ARG A 273 25.00 4.78 -6.23
C ARG A 273 26.31 4.68 -7.02
N GLN A 274 26.84 3.46 -7.18
CA GLN A 274 28.06 3.19 -7.93
C GLN A 274 27.80 2.98 -9.42
N SER A 275 26.54 2.86 -9.84
CA SER A 275 26.14 2.70 -11.24
C SER A 275 26.57 3.91 -12.06
N SER A 276 26.96 3.65 -13.30
CA SER A 276 27.22 4.71 -14.29
C SER A 276 25.94 5.16 -14.99
N ASP A 277 24.82 4.49 -14.76
CA ASP A 277 23.52 4.83 -15.32
C ASP A 277 22.87 5.97 -14.51
N PRO A 278 22.63 7.16 -15.11
CA PRO A 278 21.98 8.27 -14.42
C PRO A 278 20.55 7.97 -13.97
N ASP A 279 19.87 7.00 -14.60
CA ASP A 279 18.50 6.64 -14.26
C ASP A 279 18.43 5.80 -12.96
N ASP A 280 19.49 5.06 -12.63
CA ASP A 280 19.56 4.23 -11.41
C ASP A 280 19.69 5.07 -10.13
N TYR A 281 20.37 6.22 -10.20
CA TYR A 281 20.71 7.05 -9.04
C TYR A 281 20.70 8.55 -9.36
N ASN A 282 19.53 9.07 -9.70
CA ASN A 282 19.31 10.51 -9.86
C ASN A 282 19.22 11.26 -8.51
N GLU A 283 19.20 12.59 -8.56
CA GLU A 283 19.16 13.44 -7.36
C GLU A 283 17.96 13.15 -6.44
N VAL A 284 16.77 12.90 -7.02
CA VAL A 284 15.55 12.61 -6.24
C VAL A 284 15.69 11.27 -5.51
N PHE A 285 16.23 10.27 -6.20
CA PHE A 285 16.53 8.96 -5.60
C PHE A 285 17.55 9.11 -4.47
N ALA A 286 18.65 9.82 -4.70
CA ALA A 286 19.73 10.02 -3.73
C ALA A 286 19.21 10.70 -2.45
N GLN A 287 18.42 11.77 -2.59
CA GLN A 287 17.85 12.50 -1.45
C GLN A 287 16.91 11.62 -0.63
N GLU A 288 16.05 10.86 -1.30
CA GLU A 288 15.11 9.97 -0.61
C GLU A 288 15.81 8.78 0.04
N ALA A 289 16.81 8.18 -0.63
CA ALA A 289 17.67 7.15 -0.06
C ALA A 289 18.34 7.66 1.21
N GLN A 290 19.00 8.81 1.15
CA GLN A 290 19.66 9.42 2.30
C GLN A 290 18.70 9.60 3.48
N ARG A 291 17.51 10.15 3.20
CA ARG A 291 16.48 10.38 4.21
C ARG A 291 16.04 9.08 4.90
N LEU A 292 15.76 8.03 4.13
CA LEU A 292 15.32 6.74 4.68
C LEU A 292 16.43 6.06 5.50
N LEU A 293 17.67 6.08 5.00
CA LEU A 293 18.82 5.48 5.69
C LEU A 293 19.14 6.22 7.00
N SER A 294 19.02 7.56 7.02
CA SER A 294 19.19 8.36 8.24
C SER A 294 18.14 7.99 9.29
N ILE A 295 16.88 7.83 8.87
CA ILE A 295 15.79 7.39 9.76
C ILE A 295 16.11 6.01 10.34
N LEU A 296 16.53 5.06 9.50
CA LEU A 296 16.89 3.70 9.93
C LEU A 296 18.03 3.73 10.96
N ASN A 297 19.13 4.44 10.66
CA ASN A 297 20.27 4.54 11.56
C ASN A 297 19.88 5.16 12.91
N GLY A 298 19.08 6.22 12.90
CA GLY A 298 18.57 6.84 14.14
C GLY A 298 17.74 5.87 15.01
N ARG A 299 16.94 4.98 14.38
CA ARG A 299 16.20 3.94 15.10
C ARG A 299 17.13 2.85 15.65
N ILE A 300 18.11 2.39 14.87
CA ILE A 300 19.15 1.44 15.34
C ILE A 300 19.85 1.99 16.58
N GLN A 301 20.31 3.25 16.54
CA GLN A 301 20.93 3.93 17.67
C GLN A 301 20.01 3.99 18.89
N THR A 302 18.72 4.24 18.69
CA THR A 302 17.71 4.28 19.77
C THR A 302 17.58 2.93 20.46
N PHE A 303 17.43 1.85 19.70
CA PHE A 303 17.34 0.50 20.26
C PHE A 303 18.62 0.09 21.00
N LEU A 304 19.80 0.33 20.41
CA LEU A 304 21.07 0.00 21.04
C LEU A 304 21.29 0.76 22.35
N LYS A 305 21.02 2.07 22.34
CA LYS A 305 21.09 2.91 23.55
C LYS A 305 20.21 2.37 24.67
N GLU A 306 19.00 1.94 24.32
CA GLU A 306 18.05 1.43 25.30
C GLU A 306 18.50 0.08 25.89
N ILE A 307 19.00 -0.83 25.05
CA ILE A 307 19.57 -2.10 25.51
C ILE A 307 20.76 -1.86 26.44
N VAL A 308 21.70 -0.98 26.06
CA VAL A 308 22.86 -0.62 26.88
C VAL A 308 22.43 -0.06 28.24
N LYS A 309 21.42 0.82 28.26
CA LYS A 309 20.87 1.41 29.50
C LYS A 309 20.32 0.33 30.44
N ILE A 310 19.55 -0.62 29.91
CA ILE A 310 18.97 -1.72 30.69
C ILE A 310 20.06 -2.65 31.21
N LEU A 311 20.99 -3.08 30.35
CA LEU A 311 22.06 -4.01 30.72
C LEU A 311 23.02 -3.41 31.74
N LYS A 312 23.29 -2.10 31.69
CA LYS A 312 24.12 -1.41 32.70
C LYS A 312 23.57 -1.55 34.13
N SER A 313 22.25 -1.62 34.26
CA SER A 313 21.58 -1.80 35.56
C SER A 313 21.59 -3.25 36.08
N THR A 314 22.02 -4.21 35.25
CA THR A 314 21.97 -5.64 35.54
C THR A 314 23.40 -6.21 35.68
N SER A 315 23.83 -6.48 36.91
CA SER A 315 25.21 -6.91 37.22
C SER A 315 25.61 -8.28 36.66
N SER A 316 24.67 -9.14 36.28
CA SER A 316 24.92 -10.52 35.86
C SER A 316 25.23 -10.71 34.36
N ARG A 317 25.19 -9.65 33.53
CA ARG A 317 25.31 -9.76 32.05
C ARG A 317 26.42 -8.89 31.46
N LYS A 318 27.61 -8.90 32.08
CA LYS A 318 28.73 -8.02 31.70
C LYS A 318 29.20 -8.19 30.26
N MET A 319 29.38 -9.42 29.77
CA MET A 319 29.82 -9.67 28.39
C MET A 319 28.82 -9.17 27.35
N MET A 320 27.53 -9.42 27.59
CA MET A 320 26.44 -8.91 26.75
C MET A 320 26.40 -7.37 26.76
N TYR A 321 26.64 -6.74 27.91
CA TYR A 321 26.72 -5.28 28.01
C TYR A 321 27.84 -4.69 27.15
N ASP A 322 29.04 -5.28 27.18
CA ASP A 322 30.18 -4.79 26.41
C ASP A 322 29.94 -4.94 24.89
N ASP A 323 29.37 -6.06 24.45
CA ASP A 323 29.02 -6.30 23.04
C ASP A 323 27.97 -5.28 22.52
N TYR A 324 26.88 -5.03 23.25
CA TYR A 324 25.88 -4.02 22.85
C TYR A 324 26.41 -2.58 22.91
N LYS A 325 27.38 -2.30 23.80
CA LYS A 325 28.05 -1.00 23.86
C LYS A 325 28.96 -0.79 22.64
N GLU A 326 29.66 -1.83 22.21
CA GLU A 326 30.44 -1.81 20.97
C GLU A 326 29.53 -1.54 19.76
N MET A 327 28.43 -2.29 19.66
CA MET A 327 27.41 -2.06 18.63
C MET A 327 26.92 -0.60 18.61
N TYR A 328 26.59 -0.05 19.78
CA TYR A 328 26.16 1.34 19.86
C TYR A 328 27.24 2.32 19.38
N SER A 329 28.49 2.11 19.79
CA SER A 329 29.63 2.90 19.33
C SER A 329 29.82 2.83 17.81
N ILE A 330 29.63 1.67 17.17
CA ILE A 330 29.71 1.54 15.71
C ILE A 330 28.65 2.43 15.04
N SER A 331 27.39 2.35 15.50
CA SER A 331 26.29 3.11 14.92
C SER A 331 26.45 4.64 15.06
N LEU A 332 27.14 5.12 16.10
CA LEU A 332 27.38 6.54 16.35
C LEU A 332 28.49 7.16 15.49
N ARG A 333 29.35 6.34 14.86
CA ARG A 333 30.46 6.81 14.04
C ARG A 333 30.07 7.09 12.59
N LEU A 334 28.84 6.74 12.21
CA LEU A 334 28.33 6.95 10.87
C LEU A 334 28.03 8.43 10.63
N ASN A 335 28.46 8.94 9.49
CA ASN A 335 28.15 10.29 9.02
C ASN A 335 27.03 10.22 7.98
N ASP A 336 25.81 10.52 8.41
CA ASP A 336 24.62 10.48 7.58
C ASP A 336 24.43 11.70 6.67
N ALA A 337 25.45 12.56 6.54
CA ALA A 337 25.53 13.58 5.50
C ALA A 337 26.53 13.22 4.40
N ALA A 338 27.32 12.15 4.57
CA ALA A 338 28.31 11.75 3.58
C ALA A 338 27.66 11.04 2.39
N ALA A 339 28.18 11.26 1.18
CA ALA A 339 27.77 10.53 -0.01
C ALA A 339 28.11 9.02 0.07
N THR A 340 29.02 8.62 0.97
CA THR A 340 29.36 7.21 1.25
C THR A 340 28.41 6.55 2.24
N PHE A 341 27.45 7.29 2.81
CA PHE A 341 26.62 6.78 3.89
C PHE A 341 25.87 5.47 3.60
N PRO A 342 25.32 5.21 2.39
CA PRO A 342 24.73 3.91 2.08
C PRO A 342 25.72 2.75 2.28
N HIS A 343 26.94 2.90 1.77
CA HIS A 343 28.03 1.93 1.94
C HIS A 343 28.42 1.77 3.42
N ASP A 344 28.67 2.89 4.11
CA ASP A 344 29.12 2.89 5.50
C ASP A 344 28.08 2.24 6.42
N LEU A 345 26.79 2.48 6.17
CA LEU A 345 25.68 1.89 6.92
C LEU A 345 25.52 0.39 6.62
N PHE A 346 25.69 -0.04 5.36
CA PHE A 346 25.69 -1.47 5.00
C PHE A 346 26.76 -2.24 5.79
N ASP A 347 27.99 -1.75 5.76
CA ASP A 347 29.13 -2.32 6.48
C ASP A 347 28.90 -2.33 7.99
N ALA A 348 28.35 -1.25 8.53
CA ALA A 348 28.02 -1.19 9.95
C ALA A 348 26.98 -2.24 10.32
N ILE A 349 25.87 -2.36 9.57
CA ILE A 349 24.82 -3.36 9.83
C ILE A 349 25.39 -4.79 9.78
N GLU A 350 26.28 -5.09 8.84
CA GLU A 350 26.93 -6.40 8.76
C GLU A 350 27.71 -6.73 10.05
N ARG A 351 28.49 -5.77 10.56
CA ARG A 351 29.23 -5.91 11.82
C ARG A 351 28.30 -6.03 13.03
N LEU A 352 27.27 -5.21 13.09
CA LEU A 352 26.27 -5.26 14.15
C LEU A 352 25.60 -6.63 14.22
N LYS A 353 25.19 -7.18 13.07
CA LYS A 353 24.56 -8.49 12.97
C LYS A 353 25.47 -9.61 13.47
N LYS A 354 26.76 -9.60 13.08
CA LYS A 354 27.77 -10.56 13.58
C LYS A 354 27.88 -10.54 15.11
N ILE A 355 27.92 -9.36 15.73
CA ILE A 355 27.96 -9.21 17.20
C ILE A 355 26.63 -9.68 17.83
N TYR A 356 25.50 -9.35 17.20
CA TYR A 356 24.17 -9.72 17.69
C TYR A 356 23.98 -11.24 17.72
N ASP A 357 24.32 -11.93 16.63
CA ASP A 357 24.12 -13.38 16.49
C ASP A 357 24.97 -14.18 17.49
N LYS A 358 26.17 -13.70 17.81
CA LYS A 358 27.01 -14.23 18.89
C LYS A 358 26.31 -14.22 20.25
N ASN A 359 25.48 -13.21 20.52
CA ASN A 359 24.76 -13.05 21.79
C ASN A 359 23.42 -13.79 21.86
N THR A 360 22.93 -14.33 20.73
CA THR A 360 21.64 -15.05 20.66
C THR A 360 21.76 -16.54 20.34
N SER A 361 22.97 -17.02 20.08
CA SER A 361 23.26 -18.44 19.77
C SER A 361 23.60 -19.28 21.01
N ASP A 362 23.65 -18.65 22.18
CA ASP A 362 23.72 -19.26 23.52
C ASP A 362 22.35 -19.14 24.21
#